data_AF-A0A1H3S2Q3-F1
#
_entry.id   AF-A0A1H3S2Q3-F1
#
_cell.length_a   1.000
_cell.length_b   1.000
_cell.length_c   1.000
_cell.angle_alpha   90.00
_cell.angle_beta   90.00
_cell.angle_gamma   90.00
#
_symmetry.space_group_name_H-M   'P 1'
#
loop_
_entity.id
_entity.type
_entity.pdbx_description
1 polymer ?
#
loop_
_entity_poly.entity_id
_entity_poly.type
_entity_poly.pdbx_seq_one_letter_code
_entity_poly.pdbx_strand_id
1 'polypeptide(L)'
;RNLALTHFMASYGNMRNPVATVLDQYVRQCAIEMSCRDLALAGRFLAARGVRRDGSELVTCRQAKRINAIMLTCGTYDAAGDFAYRVGIPGKSGVGGGILAIVPGRCAIAVWSPGLDKRGNSVAGVAACDASFDDARESVTRPIAALLSSR
;
A
#
# COMPACT_ATOMS: atom_id res chain seq x y z
N ARG A 1 -20.89 -5.35 11.18
CA ARG A 1 -19.60 -4.83 11.73
C ARG A 1 -19.39 -3.36 11.41
N ASN A 2 -19.23 -2.95 10.15
CA ASN A 2 -18.91 -1.56 9.81
C ASN A 2 -19.98 -0.56 10.27
N LEU A 3 -21.27 -0.87 10.14
CA LEU A 3 -22.36 -0.01 10.65
C LEU A 3 -22.19 0.34 12.15
N ALA A 4 -21.90 -0.66 12.99
CA ALA A 4 -21.70 -0.46 14.43
C ALA A 4 -20.48 0.42 14.72
N LEU A 5 -19.35 0.20 14.02
CA LEU A 5 -18.15 1.03 14.15
C LEU A 5 -18.41 2.48 13.73
N THR A 6 -19.17 2.69 12.65
CA THR A 6 -19.51 4.03 12.15
C THR A 6 -20.40 4.78 13.14
N HIS A 7 -21.39 4.13 13.75
CA HIS A 7 -22.20 4.72 14.82
C HIS A 7 -21.38 4.99 16.09
N PHE A 8 -20.49 4.09 16.47
CA PHE A 8 -19.57 4.29 17.59
C PHE A 8 -18.68 5.52 17.37
N MET A 9 -18.07 5.67 16.19
CA MET A 9 -17.30 6.89 15.88
C MET A 9 -18.17 8.16 15.93
N ALA A 10 -19.43 8.08 15.48
CA ALA A 10 -20.36 9.21 15.51
C ALA A 10 -20.71 9.64 16.95
N SER A 11 -20.86 8.71 17.90
CA SER A 11 -21.16 9.05 19.30
C SER A 11 -20.05 9.83 19.99
N TYR A 12 -18.81 9.76 19.47
CA TYR A 12 -17.67 10.58 19.93
C TYR A 12 -17.46 11.86 19.12
N GLY A 13 -18.41 12.24 18.25
CA GLY A 13 -18.29 13.46 17.43
C GLY A 13 -17.26 13.36 16.30
N ASN A 14 -16.80 12.16 15.94
CA ASN A 14 -15.82 11.98 14.86
C ASN A 14 -16.44 11.97 13.44
N MET A 15 -17.75 12.17 13.34
CA MET A 15 -18.47 12.16 12.06
C MET A 15 -19.04 13.53 11.72
N ARG A 16 -18.68 14.04 10.54
CA ARG A 16 -19.19 15.31 9.99
C ARG A 16 -20.39 15.14 9.05
N ASN A 17 -20.65 13.91 8.60
CA ASN A 17 -21.70 13.56 7.66
C ASN A 17 -22.62 12.48 8.25
N PRO A 18 -23.84 12.29 7.72
CA PRO A 18 -24.73 11.22 8.15
C PRO A 18 -24.07 9.84 8.02
N VAL A 19 -24.28 8.99 9.04
CA VAL A 19 -23.70 7.64 9.10
C VAL A 19 -24.02 6.81 7.85
N ALA A 20 -25.27 6.87 7.38
CA ALA A 20 -25.71 6.12 6.19
C ALA A 20 -24.92 6.53 4.93
N THR A 21 -24.71 7.83 4.73
CA THR A 21 -23.95 8.37 3.59
C THR A 21 -22.49 7.93 3.62
N VAL A 22 -21.83 8.04 4.78
CA VAL A 22 -20.42 7.64 4.92
C VAL A 22 -20.25 6.14 4.68
N LEU A 23 -21.16 5.32 5.22
CA LEU A 23 -21.10 3.88 5.06
C LEU A 23 -21.34 3.44 3.61
N ASP A 24 -22.33 4.01 2.92
CA ASP A 24 -22.58 3.75 1.50
C ASP A 24 -21.34 4.07 0.64
N GLN A 25 -20.71 5.24 0.86
CA GLN A 25 -19.50 5.62 0.13
C GLN A 25 -18.32 4.69 0.44
N TYR A 26 -18.13 4.31 1.71
CA TYR A 26 -17.09 3.35 2.10
C TYR A 26 -17.26 2.00 1.37
N VAL A 27 -18.48 1.47 1.33
CA VAL A 27 -18.76 0.19 0.66
C VAL A 27 -18.48 0.29 -0.83
N ARG A 28 -18.92 1.38 -1.49
CA ARG A 28 -18.65 1.61 -2.91
C ARG A 28 -17.16 1.72 -3.21
N GLN A 29 -16.39 2.41 -2.37
CA GLN A 29 -14.93 2.51 -2.51
C GLN A 29 -14.25 1.15 -2.39
N CYS A 30 -14.74 0.27 -1.50
CA CYS A 30 -14.21 -1.10 -1.36
C CYS A 30 -14.66 -2.05 -2.48
N ALA A 31 -15.66 -1.67 -3.29
CA ALA A 31 -16.19 -2.49 -4.38
C ALA A 31 -15.64 -2.10 -5.76
N ILE A 32 -14.67 -1.18 -5.83
CA ILE A 32 -14.01 -0.83 -7.09
C ILE A 32 -13.18 -2.02 -7.57
N GLU A 33 -13.49 -2.51 -8.77
CA GLU A 33 -12.74 -3.57 -9.42
C GLU A 33 -11.47 -3.02 -10.10
N MET A 34 -10.35 -3.72 -9.93
CA MET A 34 -9.05 -3.35 -10.51
C MET A 34 -8.26 -4.60 -10.86
N SER A 35 -7.55 -4.57 -11.99
CA SER A 35 -6.46 -5.52 -12.25
C SER A 35 -5.21 -5.16 -11.42
N CYS A 36 -4.22 -6.06 -11.33
CA CYS A 36 -2.92 -5.72 -10.75
C CYS A 36 -2.30 -4.49 -11.43
N ARG A 37 -2.46 -4.37 -12.75
CA ARG A 37 -1.97 -3.22 -13.51
C ARG A 37 -2.64 -1.93 -13.06
N ASP A 38 -3.96 -1.94 -12.89
CA ASP A 38 -4.70 -0.76 -12.46
C ASP A 38 -4.31 -0.35 -11.03
N LEU A 39 -4.19 -1.33 -10.13
CA LEU A 39 -3.77 -1.10 -8.75
C LEU A 39 -2.35 -0.51 -8.66
N ALA A 40 -1.41 -1.03 -9.45
CA ALA A 40 -0.05 -0.50 -9.52
C ALA A 40 -0.03 0.94 -10.07
N LEU A 41 -0.81 1.23 -11.11
CA LEU A 41 -0.92 2.58 -11.66
C LEU A 41 -1.57 3.55 -10.68
N ALA A 42 -2.61 3.11 -9.96
CA ALA A 42 -3.30 3.91 -8.94
C ALA A 42 -2.37 4.26 -7.76
N GLY A 43 -1.48 3.36 -7.36
CA GLY A 43 -0.51 3.61 -6.28
C GLY A 43 0.76 4.35 -6.70
N ARG A 44 1.06 4.44 -8.01
CA ARG A 44 2.34 4.96 -8.53
C ARG A 44 2.73 6.34 -7.99
N PHE A 45 1.77 7.24 -7.81
CA PHE A 45 2.06 8.59 -7.32
C PHE A 45 2.72 8.59 -5.94
N LEU A 46 2.48 7.57 -5.11
CA LEU A 46 3.11 7.42 -3.81
C LEU A 46 4.61 7.13 -3.89
N ALA A 47 5.05 6.41 -4.94
CA ALA A 47 6.47 6.23 -5.25
C ALA A 47 7.08 7.53 -5.80
N ALA A 48 6.30 8.29 -6.58
CA ALA A 48 6.68 9.55 -7.19
C ALA A 48 6.43 10.79 -6.29
N ARG A 49 6.48 10.63 -4.96
CA ARG A 49 6.36 11.73 -3.98
C ARG A 49 5.11 12.59 -4.13
N GLY A 50 4.00 12.01 -4.58
CA GLY A 50 2.73 12.70 -4.74
C GLY A 50 2.39 13.12 -6.19
N VAL A 51 3.31 12.92 -7.13
CA VAL A 51 3.19 13.41 -8.51
C VAL A 51 2.55 12.36 -9.43
N ARG A 52 1.62 12.79 -10.27
CA ARG A 52 0.94 11.97 -11.29
C ARG A 52 1.84 11.76 -12.52
N ARG A 53 1.40 10.91 -13.45
CA ARG A 53 2.15 10.62 -14.69
C ARG A 53 2.30 11.85 -15.58
N ASP A 54 1.34 12.76 -15.56
CA ASP A 54 1.35 14.01 -16.34
C ASP A 54 2.19 15.13 -15.70
N GLY A 55 2.84 14.86 -14.56
CA GLY A 55 3.64 15.83 -13.82
C GLY A 55 2.85 16.70 -12.85
N SER A 56 1.51 16.60 -12.82
CA SER A 56 0.69 17.35 -11.86
C SER A 56 0.78 16.74 -10.45
N GLU A 57 0.67 17.58 -9.43
CA GLU A 57 0.66 17.15 -8.03
C GLU A 57 -0.74 16.63 -7.65
N LEU A 58 -0.84 15.36 -7.22
CA LEU A 58 -2.08 14.81 -6.65
C LEU A 58 -2.16 15.03 -5.14
N VAL A 59 -1.03 14.87 -4.46
CA VAL A 59 -0.85 15.18 -3.04
C VAL A 59 0.55 15.75 -2.83
N THR A 60 0.74 16.53 -1.79
CA THR A 60 2.08 17.04 -1.46
C THR A 60 3.05 15.91 -1.12
N CYS A 61 4.34 16.16 -1.33
CA CYS A 61 5.42 15.23 -0.92
C CYS A 61 5.32 14.83 0.57
N ARG A 62 4.90 15.75 1.44
CA ARG A 62 4.68 15.48 2.87
C ARG A 62 3.51 14.53 3.10
N GLN A 63 2.40 14.68 2.36
CA GLN A 63 1.27 13.77 2.43
C GLN A 63 1.64 12.38 1.90
N ALA A 64 2.31 12.29 0.75
CA ALA A 64 2.79 11.01 0.22
C ALA A 64 3.71 10.28 1.22
N LYS A 65 4.64 10.99 1.86
CA LYS A 65 5.49 10.43 2.92
C LYS A 65 4.68 9.91 4.10
N ARG A 66 3.64 10.64 4.53
CA ARG A 66 2.75 10.22 5.63
C ARG A 66 1.93 8.99 5.26
N ILE A 67 1.38 8.93 4.05
CA ILE A 67 0.62 7.77 3.56
C ILE A 67 1.52 6.52 3.55
N ASN A 68 2.73 6.64 2.98
CA ASN A 68 3.70 5.55 2.98
C ASN A 68 4.07 5.08 4.39
N ALA A 69 4.25 6.00 5.35
CA ALA A 69 4.52 5.64 6.74
C ALA A 69 3.36 4.84 7.37
N ILE A 70 2.11 5.28 7.17
CA ILE A 70 0.92 4.57 7.68
C ILE A 70 0.76 3.20 7.03
N MET A 71 1.00 3.10 5.71
CA MET A 71 0.99 1.83 4.99
C MET A 71 2.05 0.87 5.56
N LEU A 72 3.26 1.35 5.83
CA LEU A 72 4.32 0.53 6.42
C LEU A 72 3.94 -0.02 7.80
N THR A 73 3.31 0.78 8.66
CA THR A 73 3.06 0.40 10.06
C THR A 73 1.71 -0.28 10.29
N CYS A 74 0.73 -0.09 9.40
CA CYS A 74 -0.66 -0.52 9.63
C CYS A 74 -1.29 -1.23 8.43
N GLY A 75 -0.59 -1.33 7.29
CA GLY A 75 -1.24 -1.64 6.03
C GLY A 75 -1.58 -3.11 5.77
N THR A 76 -0.92 -4.04 6.45
CA THR A 76 -1.16 -5.49 6.34
C THR A 76 -1.81 -6.09 7.58
N TYR A 77 -2.63 -5.29 8.28
CA TYR A 77 -3.38 -5.67 9.48
C TYR A 77 -2.44 -6.19 10.59
N ASP A 78 -2.76 -7.33 11.19
CA ASP A 78 -1.98 -7.94 12.26
C ASP A 78 -0.59 -8.41 11.80
N ALA A 79 -0.32 -8.44 10.49
CA ALA A 79 0.98 -8.77 9.92
C ALA A 79 1.84 -7.55 9.57
N ALA A 80 1.45 -6.33 9.97
CA ALA A 80 2.22 -5.12 9.64
C ALA A 80 3.66 -5.16 10.17
N GLY A 81 3.87 -5.65 11.39
CA GLY A 81 5.21 -5.84 11.96
C GLY A 81 6.06 -6.83 11.16
N ASP A 82 5.52 -8.02 10.88
CA ASP A 82 6.19 -9.07 10.10
C ASP A 82 6.51 -8.59 8.68
N PHE A 83 5.58 -7.88 8.03
CA PHE A 83 5.76 -7.35 6.69
C PHE A 83 6.82 -6.25 6.65
N ALA A 84 6.81 -5.33 7.62
CA ALA A 84 7.83 -4.30 7.75
C ALA A 84 9.21 -4.89 8.06
N TYR A 85 9.29 -5.96 8.87
CA TYR A 85 10.54 -6.62 9.19
C TYR A 85 11.13 -7.38 8.00
N ARG A 86 10.30 -8.15 7.29
CA ARG A 86 10.74 -8.99 6.16
C ARG A 86 10.92 -8.20 4.87
N VAL A 87 9.87 -7.51 4.44
CA VAL A 87 9.82 -6.84 3.13
C VAL A 87 10.34 -5.40 3.22
N GLY A 88 10.12 -4.69 4.33
CA GLY A 88 10.72 -3.37 4.56
C GLY A 88 10.18 -2.21 3.71
N ILE A 89 9.05 -2.40 3.02
CA ILE A 89 8.42 -1.36 2.19
C ILE A 89 6.96 -1.09 2.60
N PRO A 90 6.43 0.12 2.36
CA PRO A 90 5.01 0.41 2.55
C PRO A 90 4.13 -0.55 1.77
N GLY A 91 3.20 -1.22 2.47
CA GLY A 91 2.27 -2.18 1.85
C GLY A 91 0.83 -1.92 2.28
N LYS A 92 -0.16 -2.32 1.47
CA LYS A 92 -1.57 -2.42 1.86
C LYS A 92 -2.16 -3.69 1.26
N SER A 93 -2.71 -4.56 2.11
CA SER A 93 -3.46 -5.73 1.66
C SER A 93 -4.96 -5.47 1.57
N GLY A 94 -5.65 -6.22 0.72
CA GLY A 94 -7.10 -6.25 0.63
C GLY A 94 -7.61 -7.68 0.79
N VAL A 95 -8.78 -7.83 1.41
CA VAL A 95 -9.44 -9.14 1.59
C VAL A 95 -9.80 -9.84 0.27
N GLY A 96 -9.78 -9.12 -0.85
CA GLY A 96 -9.89 -9.69 -2.20
C GLY A 96 -8.62 -10.41 -2.68
N GLY A 97 -7.55 -10.47 -1.88
CA GLY A 97 -6.28 -11.14 -2.24
C GLY A 97 -5.23 -10.24 -2.88
N GLY A 98 -5.54 -8.95 -3.08
CA GLY A 98 -4.61 -7.96 -3.63
C GLY A 98 -3.68 -7.38 -2.57
N ILE A 99 -2.42 -7.11 -2.93
CA ILE A 99 -1.49 -6.31 -2.14
C ILE A 99 -0.89 -5.23 -3.04
N LEU A 100 -0.94 -3.98 -2.59
CA LEU A 100 -0.20 -2.86 -3.15
C LEU A 100 1.03 -2.60 -2.28
N ALA A 101 2.22 -2.58 -2.86
CA ALA A 101 3.45 -2.21 -2.19
C ALA A 101 4.17 -1.07 -2.92
N ILE A 102 4.77 -0.14 -2.18
CA ILE A 102 5.38 1.06 -2.74
C ILE A 102 6.89 1.01 -2.49
N VAL A 103 7.70 1.10 -3.53
CA VAL A 103 9.15 1.31 -3.43
C VAL A 103 9.41 2.79 -3.67
N PRO A 104 9.63 3.61 -2.62
CA PRO A 104 9.75 5.06 -2.78
C PRO A 104 10.84 5.45 -3.76
N GLY A 105 10.53 6.34 -4.70
CA GLY A 105 11.46 6.79 -5.74
C GLY A 105 11.67 5.81 -6.89
N ARG A 106 11.06 4.62 -6.89
CA ARG A 106 11.24 3.62 -7.96
C ARG A 106 9.92 3.19 -8.62
N CYS A 107 9.05 2.51 -7.90
CA CYS A 107 7.85 1.90 -8.48
C CYS A 107 6.75 1.61 -7.45
N ALA A 108 5.58 1.27 -7.97
CA ALA A 108 4.51 0.62 -7.22
C ALA A 108 4.35 -0.81 -7.75
N ILE A 109 4.22 -1.76 -6.83
CA ILE A 109 4.09 -3.19 -7.09
C ILE A 109 2.68 -3.58 -6.69
N ALA A 110 1.99 -4.32 -7.54
CA ALA A 110 0.71 -4.92 -7.22
C ALA A 110 0.78 -6.42 -7.47
N VAL A 111 0.34 -7.18 -6.48
CA VAL A 111 0.25 -8.64 -6.54
C VAL A 111 -1.17 -9.05 -6.17
N TRP A 112 -1.63 -10.16 -6.74
CA TRP A 112 -2.92 -10.72 -6.40
C TRP A 112 -2.80 -12.23 -6.34
N SER A 113 -3.31 -12.81 -5.26
CA SER A 113 -3.55 -14.24 -5.18
C SER A 113 -4.66 -14.53 -4.17
N PRO A 114 -5.65 -15.38 -4.52
CA PRO A 114 -6.83 -15.61 -3.71
C PRO A 114 -6.57 -16.40 -2.42
N GLY A 115 -5.42 -17.08 -2.30
CA GLY A 115 -5.06 -17.85 -1.11
C GLY A 115 -4.63 -16.95 0.05
N LEU A 116 -5.53 -16.74 1.02
CA LEU A 116 -5.27 -15.93 2.22
C LEU A 116 -4.77 -16.78 3.41
N ASP A 117 -3.87 -16.21 4.21
CA ASP A 117 -3.50 -16.75 5.52
C ASP A 117 -4.58 -16.46 6.58
N LYS A 118 -4.38 -16.97 7.81
CA LYS A 118 -5.29 -16.75 8.94
C LYS A 118 -5.46 -15.27 9.33
N ARG A 119 -4.59 -14.38 8.85
CA ARG A 119 -4.61 -12.93 9.10
C ARG A 119 -5.21 -12.15 7.93
N GLY A 120 -5.69 -12.84 6.89
CA GLY A 120 -6.33 -12.25 5.72
C GLY A 120 -5.37 -11.69 4.67
N ASN A 121 -4.09 -12.07 4.70
CA ASN A 121 -3.10 -11.62 3.73
C ASN A 121 -2.80 -12.70 2.69
N SER A 122 -2.55 -12.29 1.44
CA SER A 122 -2.19 -13.21 0.36
C SER A 122 -0.79 -13.79 0.60
N VAL A 123 -0.69 -15.11 0.84
CA VAL A 123 0.59 -15.78 1.16
C VAL A 123 1.59 -15.64 0.01
N ALA A 124 1.15 -15.95 -1.20
CA ALA A 124 1.96 -15.81 -2.41
C ALA A 124 2.27 -14.35 -2.74
N GLY A 125 1.32 -13.43 -2.44
CA GLY A 125 1.53 -12.01 -2.64
C GLY A 125 2.64 -11.44 -1.75
N VAL A 126 2.66 -11.80 -0.47
CA VAL A 126 3.73 -11.36 0.45
C VAL A 126 5.10 -11.88 -0.01
N ALA A 127 5.19 -13.15 -0.42
CA ALA A 127 6.44 -13.72 -0.93
C ALA A 127 6.92 -13.03 -2.22
N ALA A 128 6.00 -12.69 -3.13
CA ALA A 128 6.33 -11.96 -4.35
C ALA A 128 6.82 -10.54 -4.07
N CYS A 129 6.25 -9.85 -3.07
CA CYS A 129 6.75 -8.54 -2.64
C CYS A 129 8.15 -8.62 -2.04
N ASP A 130 8.45 -9.65 -1.25
CA ASP A 130 9.77 -9.93 -0.66
C ASP A 130 10.83 -10.04 -1.77
N ALA A 131 10.61 -10.94 -2.72
CA ALA A 131 11.50 -11.16 -3.85
C ALA A 131 11.67 -9.92 -4.75
N SER A 132 10.58 -9.18 -5.01
CA SER A 132 10.64 -7.97 -5.83
C SER A 132 11.41 -6.84 -5.15
N PHE A 133 11.40 -6.79 -3.81
CA PHE A 133 12.19 -5.81 -3.07
C PHE A 133 13.67 -6.14 -3.09
N ASP A 134 14.05 -7.41 -2.98
CA ASP A 134 15.45 -7.82 -3.09
C ASP A 134 16.04 -7.48 -4.46
N ASP A 135 15.32 -7.76 -5.54
CA ASP A 135 15.71 -7.34 -6.90
C ASP A 135 15.80 -5.81 -7.01
N ALA A 136 14.88 -5.09 -6.35
CA ALA A 136 14.92 -3.65 -6.27
C ALA A 136 16.13 -3.13 -5.44
N ARG A 137 16.63 -3.87 -4.44
CA ARG A 137 17.84 -3.52 -3.68
C ARG A 137 19.12 -3.82 -4.45
N GLU A 138 19.20 -4.97 -5.13
CA GLU A 138 20.37 -5.35 -5.92
C GLU A 138 20.62 -4.37 -7.07
N SER A 139 19.55 -3.93 -7.73
CA SER A 139 19.64 -2.89 -8.76
C SER A 139 20.05 -1.50 -8.23
N VAL A 140 19.92 -1.23 -6.92
CA VAL A 140 20.34 0.03 -6.25
C VAL A 140 21.74 -0.05 -5.64
N THR A 141 22.24 -1.24 -5.33
CA THR A 141 23.58 -1.45 -4.74
C THR A 141 24.68 -1.67 -5.80
N ARG A 142 24.31 -2.09 -7.02
CA ARG A 142 25.24 -2.15 -8.17
C ARG A 142 26.02 -0.85 -8.47
N PRO A 143 25.47 0.38 -8.33
CA PRO A 143 26.25 1.60 -8.53
C PRO A 143 27.35 1.77 -7.48
N ILE A 144 27.10 1.40 -6.21
CA ILE A 144 28.07 1.57 -5.12
C ILE A 144 29.16 0.50 -5.17
N ALA A 145 28.81 -0.75 -5.48
CA ALA A 145 29.79 -1.83 -5.67
C ALA A 145 30.67 -1.61 -6.91
N ALA A 146 30.10 -1.12 -8.02
CA ALA A 146 30.87 -0.78 -9.22
C ALA A 146 31.82 0.42 -9.02
N LEU A 147 31.50 1.34 -8.09
CA LEU A 147 32.36 2.46 -7.68
C LEU A 147 33.53 2.03 -6.78
N LEU A 148 33.43 0.88 -6.12
CA LEU A 148 34.47 0.33 -5.23
C LEU A 148 35.37 -0.70 -5.91
N SER A 149 34.90 -1.34 -7.00
CA SER A 149 35.69 -2.29 -7.80
C SER A 149 36.48 -1.64 -8.94
N SER A 150 36.41 -0.31 -9.09
CA SER A 150 37.15 0.47 -10.09
C SER A 150 38.37 1.20 -9.48
N ARG A 151 38.93 0.67 -8.39
CA ARG A 151 40.21 1.09 -7.82
C ARG A 151 41.19 -0.05 -7.85
#